data_AF-A0A3S8Z661-F1
#
_entry.id   AF-A0A3S8Z661-F1
#
_cell.length_a   1.000
_cell.length_b   1.000
_cell.length_c   1.000
_cell.angle_alpha   90.00
_cell.angle_beta   90.00
_cell.angle_gamma   90.00
#
_symmetry.space_group_name_H-M   'P 1'
#
loop_
_entity.id
_entity.type
_entity.pdbx_description
1 polymer ?
#
loop_
_entity_poly.entity_id
_entity_poly.type
_entity_poly.pdbx_seq_one_letter_code
_entity_poly.pdbx_strand_id
1 'polypeptide(L)' 'MSRPTPQCPIRPGEPCTLCQAYVTGPEDCQTVKLVMEDEDLRAELAVKRRQHRERMRQAQGGP' A
#
# COMPACT_ATOMS: atom_id res chain seq x y z
N MET A 1 3.30 -3.95 24.63
CA MET A 1 2.70 -3.07 23.60
C MET A 1 3.05 -3.65 22.23
N SER A 2 2.08 -3.94 21.38
CA SER A 2 2.31 -4.47 20.04
C SER A 2 2.85 -3.36 19.14
N ARG A 3 3.95 -3.60 18.41
CA ARG A 3 4.44 -2.66 17.39
C ARG A 3 3.37 -2.50 16.28
N PRO A 4 3.19 -1.30 15.70
CA PRO A 4 2.30 -1.12 14.55
C PRO A 4 2.68 -2.06 13.40
N THR A 5 1.69 -2.72 12.79
CA THR A 5 1.93 -3.59 11.64
C THR A 5 2.20 -2.73 10.40
N PRO A 6 3.38 -2.86 9.76
CA PRO A 6 3.70 -2.13 8.54
C PRO A 6 2.70 -2.47 7.43
N GLN A 7 2.27 -1.46 6.68
CA GLN A 7 1.34 -1.61 5.55
C GLN A 7 2.12 -1.64 4.23
N CYS A 8 1.62 -2.34 3.22
CA CYS A 8 2.22 -2.35 1.88
C CYS A 8 1.87 -1.06 1.11
N PRO A 9 2.85 -0.22 0.72
CA PRO A 9 2.56 1.07 0.09
C PRO A 9 1.83 0.97 -1.26
N ILE A 10 2.02 -0.13 -1.97
CA ILE A 10 1.48 -0.38 -3.31
C ILE A 10 0.21 -1.27 -3.30
N ARG A 11 -0.18 -1.80 -2.13
CA ARG A 11 -1.42 -2.60 -1.93
C ARG A 11 -2.26 -1.97 -0.81
N PRO A 12 -3.05 -0.92 -1.10
CA PRO A 12 -3.81 -0.20 -0.09
C PRO A 12 -4.74 -1.12 0.73
N GLY A 13 -4.58 -1.08 2.05
CA GLY A 13 -5.37 -1.88 2.99
C GLY A 13 -4.78 -3.25 3.34
N GLU A 14 -3.65 -3.62 2.73
CA GLU A 14 -2.96 -4.88 3.04
C GLU A 14 -1.70 -4.64 3.89
N PRO A 15 -1.48 -5.45 4.95
CA PRO A 15 -0.23 -5.43 5.68
C PRO A 15 0.92 -5.88 4.76
N CYS A 16 2.14 -5.45 5.08
CA CYS A 16 3.31 -6.01 4.44
C CYS A 16 3.45 -7.48 4.87
N THR A 17 3.53 -8.39 3.89
CA THR A 17 3.64 -9.85 4.12
C THR A 17 5.01 -10.41 3.77
N LEU A 18 6.01 -9.54 3.53
CA LEU A 18 7.37 -9.92 3.13
C LEU A 18 7.38 -10.83 1.90
N CYS A 19 6.57 -10.48 0.89
CA CYS A 19 6.37 -11.33 -0.29
C CYS A 19 7.59 -11.42 -1.23
N GLN A 20 8.61 -10.59 -1.02
CA GLN A 20 9.85 -10.57 -1.79
C GLN A 20 11.00 -11.09 -0.92
N ALA A 21 11.93 -11.83 -1.53
CA ALA A 21 13.08 -12.39 -0.81
C ALA A 21 13.97 -11.28 -0.21
N TYR A 22 14.49 -11.54 0.98
CA TYR A 22 15.42 -10.66 1.72
C TYR A 22 14.86 -9.28 2.13
N VAL A 23 13.56 -9.05 1.95
CA VAL A 23 12.88 -7.83 2.41
C VAL A 23 12.54 -7.95 3.90
N THR A 24 12.78 -6.88 4.65
CA THR A 24 12.45 -6.75 6.07
C THR A 24 11.26 -5.82 6.32
N GLY A 25 10.89 -5.00 5.32
CA GLY A 25 9.73 -4.14 5.37
C GLY A 25 9.47 -3.36 4.07
N PRO A 26 8.51 -2.44 4.06
CA PRO A 26 8.30 -1.56 2.91
C PRO A 26 9.52 -0.71 2.51
N GLU A 27 10.39 -0.39 3.47
CA GLU A 27 11.55 0.47 3.32
C GLU A 27 12.67 -0.12 2.45
N ASP A 28 12.79 -1.45 2.40
CA ASP A 28 13.79 -2.18 1.60
C ASP A 28 13.17 -2.99 0.45
N CYS A 29 11.89 -2.77 0.16
CA CYS A 29 11.19 -3.44 -0.93
C CYS A 29 11.48 -2.81 -2.30
N GLN A 30 12.18 -3.56 -3.17
CA GLN A 30 12.53 -3.08 -4.52
C GLN A 30 11.30 -2.74 -5.38
N THR A 31 10.19 -3.47 -5.26
CA THR A 31 8.97 -3.17 -6.03
C THR A 31 8.36 -1.83 -5.61
N VAL A 32 8.36 -1.52 -4.30
CA VAL A 32 7.91 -0.22 -3.80
C VAL A 32 8.79 0.88 -4.39
N LYS A 33 10.12 0.71 -4.39
CA LYS A 33 11.05 1.67 -4.98
C LYS A 33 10.73 1.94 -6.46
N LEU A 34 10.60 0.90 -7.28
CA LEU A 34 10.31 1.04 -8.72
C LEU A 34 9.00 1.82 -8.99
N VAL A 35 7.93 1.49 -8.26
CA VAL A 35 6.64 2.19 -8.41
C VAL A 35 6.73 3.65 -7.98
N MET A 36 7.56 3.98 -7.00
CA MET A 36 7.69 5.36 -6.50
C MET A 36 8.62 6.23 -7.36
N GLU A 37 9.57 5.63 -8.05
CA GLU A 37 10.49 6.29 -8.99
C GLU A 37 9.83 6.56 -10.36
N ASP A 38 8.89 5.71 -10.78
CA ASP A 38 8.14 5.87 -12.03
C ASP A 38 6.92 6.79 -11.83
N GLU A 39 6.83 7.86 -12.62
CA GLU A 39 5.80 8.89 -12.45
C GLU A 39 4.38 8.39 -12.77
N ASP A 40 4.25 7.58 -13.83
CA ASP A 40 2.97 7.05 -14.28
C ASP A 40 2.44 6.02 -13.27
N LEU A 41 3.30 5.12 -12.80
CA LEU A 41 2.94 4.14 -11.78
C LEU A 41 2.59 4.82 -10.45
N ARG A 42 3.31 5.89 -10.07
CA ARG A 42 3.00 6.67 -8.88
C ARG A 42 1.66 7.39 -9.01
N ALA A 43 1.33 7.92 -10.18
CA ALA A 43 0.03 8.54 -10.46
C ALA A 43 -1.10 7.51 -10.38
N GLU A 44 -0.91 6.32 -10.96
CA GLU A 44 -1.87 5.21 -10.87
C GLU A 44 -2.08 4.76 -9.42
N LEU A 45 -1.00 4.66 -8.63
CA LEU A 45 -1.07 4.34 -7.21
C LEU A 45 -1.89 5.38 -6.43
N ALA A 46 -1.75 6.67 -6.77
CA ALA A 46 -2.55 7.73 -6.15
C ALA A 46 -4.05 7.55 -6.46
N VAL A 47 -4.41 7.14 -7.69
CA VAL A 47 -5.79 6.78 -8.05
C VAL A 47 -6.27 5.60 -7.22
N LYS A 48 -5.51 4.49 -7.18
CA LYS A 48 -5.84 3.28 -6.41
C LYS A 48 -6.07 3.59 -4.93
N ARG A 49 -5.24 4.44 -4.34
CA ARG A 49 -5.38 4.90 -2.94
C ARG A 49 -6.64 5.73 -2.72
N ARG A 50 -7.01 6.62 -3.66
CA ARG A 50 -8.28 7.39 -3.59
C ARG A 50 -9.49 6.45 -3.61
N GLN A 51 -9.53 5.55 -4.60
CA GLN A 51 -10.61 4.59 -4.74
C GLN A 51 -10.75 3.66 -3.52
N HIS A 52 -9.62 3.20 -2.94
CA HIS A 52 -9.67 2.41 -1.71
C HIS A 52 -10.31 3.19 -0.56
N ARG A 53 -9.94 4.47 -0.36
CA ARG A 53 -10.55 5.30 0.69
C ARG A 53 -12.05 5.53 0.45
N GLU A 54 -12.46 5.73 -0.80
CA GLU A 54 -13.88 5.87 -1.17
C GLU A 54 -14.65 4.59 -0.87
N ARG A 55 -14.13 3.43 -1.29
CA ARG A 55 -14.69 2.11 -0.97
C ARG A 55 -14.82 1.89 0.53
N MET A 56 -13.78 2.22 1.30
CA MET A 56 -13.81 2.09 2.76
C MET A 56 -14.83 3.03 3.40
N ARG A 57 -15.01 4.26 2.88
CA ARG A 57 -16.05 5.19 3.35
C ARG A 57 -17.45 4.67 3.05
N GLN A 58 -17.69 4.14 1.85
CA GLN A 58 -18.96 3.55 1.47
C GLN A 58 -19.29 2.33 2.33
N ALA A 59 -18.31 1.44 2.56
CA ALA A 59 -18.48 0.28 3.43
C ALA A 59 -18.76 0.65 4.89
N GLN A 60 -18.14 1.74 5.38
CA GLN A 60 -18.38 2.27 6.73
C GLN A 60 -19.69 3.07 6.85
N GLY A 61 -20.30 3.46 5.74
CA GLY A 61 -21.55 4.22 5.67
C GLY A 61 -22.72 3.45 5.05
N GLY A 62 -22.64 2.11 5.01
CA GLY A 62 -23.78 1.26 4.63
C GLY A 62 -24.91 1.35 5.67
N PRO A 63 -26.17 1.04 5.28
CA PRO A 63 -27.40 1.45 5.98
C PRO A 63 -27.47 1.07 7.46
#